data_AF-A0ABD6LMU8-F1
#
_entry.id   AF-A0ABD6LMU8-F1
#
_cell.length_a   1.000
_cell.length_b   1.000
_cell.length_c   1.000
_cell.angle_alpha   90.00
_cell.angle_beta   90.00
_cell.angle_gamma   90.00
#
_symmetry.space_group_name_H-M   'P 1'
#
loop_
_entity.id
_entity.type
_entity.pdbx_description
1 polymer ?
#
loop_
_entity_poly.entity_id
_entity_poly.type
_entity_poly.pdbx_seq_one_letter_code
_entity_poly.pdbx_strand_id
1 'polypeptide(L)'
;MGRRKRLYPANLLTELSLNEEMGTNIDYENLNADQRNGLDYVLSCLTERNQILIREYYENYKSRRQIAGHYHLTENRVRQCIAHALRGLKGNNRMFFYITNGYQGNIEHLTRQLTEEESFYKQIRGICSSDHLFYQDIYELSFPMRIYRALKINQIHTVRELLIRTCAGCRIRNLGDISKAQILEKLTMENLLPIHFEIEPLPDSLPQLNREAEIFRKLNSCDI
;
A
#
# COMPACT_ATOMS: atom_id res chain seq x y z
N MET A 1 23.78 -33.49 -8.08
CA MET A 1 24.20 -32.21 -8.69
C MET A 1 24.03 -31.12 -7.64
N GLY A 2 25.13 -30.46 -7.24
CA GLY A 2 25.05 -29.38 -6.25
C GLY A 2 24.19 -28.23 -6.77
N ARG A 3 23.20 -27.78 -5.98
CA ARG A 3 22.38 -26.61 -6.34
C ARG A 3 23.32 -25.41 -6.54
N ARG A 4 23.39 -24.89 -7.77
CA ARG A 4 24.12 -23.65 -8.09
C ARG A 4 23.62 -22.56 -7.12
N LYS A 5 24.56 -21.88 -6.45
CA LYS A 5 24.22 -20.78 -5.55
C LYS A 5 23.56 -19.68 -6.39
N ARG A 6 22.28 -19.42 -6.16
CA ARG A 6 21.53 -18.34 -6.83
C ARG A 6 22.15 -17.00 -6.42
N LEU A 7 22.35 -16.11 -7.38
CA LEU A 7 22.86 -14.77 -7.13
C LEU A 7 21.70 -13.79 -6.93
N TYR A 8 21.99 -12.57 -6.49
CA TYR A 8 21.01 -11.50 -6.45
C TYR A 8 20.60 -11.10 -7.88
N PRO A 9 19.30 -10.92 -8.17
CA PRO A 9 18.15 -10.94 -7.25
C PRO A 9 17.48 -12.32 -7.08
N ALA A 10 17.88 -13.34 -7.83
CA ALA A 10 17.25 -14.64 -7.84
C ALA A 10 17.23 -15.37 -6.49
N ASN A 11 18.25 -15.20 -5.66
CA ASN A 11 18.27 -15.74 -4.29
C ASN A 11 17.13 -15.19 -3.41
N LEU A 12 16.89 -13.88 -3.46
CA LEU A 12 15.83 -13.21 -2.72
C LEU A 12 14.45 -13.56 -3.26
N LEU A 13 14.26 -13.47 -4.59
CA LEU A 13 12.97 -13.75 -5.22
C LEU A 13 12.52 -15.20 -5.06
N THR A 14 13.49 -16.13 -5.01
CA THR A 14 13.26 -17.52 -4.61
C THR A 14 12.74 -17.61 -3.19
N GLU A 15 13.40 -16.93 -2.25
CA GLU A 15 13.01 -17.00 -0.84
C GLU A 15 11.64 -16.34 -0.60
N LEU A 16 11.30 -15.36 -1.43
CA LEU A 16 9.97 -14.76 -1.47
C LEU A 16 8.90 -15.63 -2.15
N SER A 17 9.27 -16.75 -2.79
CA SER A 17 8.33 -17.63 -3.51
C SER A 17 7.51 -16.90 -4.58
N LEU A 18 8.08 -15.87 -5.22
CA LEU A 18 7.31 -14.92 -6.03
C LEU A 18 6.49 -15.59 -7.16
N ASN A 19 7.08 -16.48 -7.95
CA ASN A 19 6.42 -17.18 -9.05
C ASN A 19 5.31 -18.11 -8.56
N GLU A 20 5.50 -18.74 -7.40
CA GLU A 20 4.52 -19.63 -6.78
C GLU A 20 3.32 -18.82 -6.27
N GLU A 21 3.57 -17.72 -5.58
CA GLU A 21 2.55 -16.82 -5.03
C GLU A 21 1.76 -16.08 -6.12
N MET A 22 2.41 -15.74 -7.24
CA MET A 22 1.80 -14.96 -8.32
C MET A 22 1.33 -15.78 -9.51
N GLY A 23 1.60 -17.09 -9.53
CA GLY A 23 1.31 -17.95 -10.68
C GLY A 23 2.06 -17.52 -11.96
N THR A 24 3.27 -16.99 -11.81
CA THR A 24 4.09 -16.49 -12.93
C THR A 24 5.30 -17.39 -13.18
N ASN A 25 5.98 -17.17 -14.30
CA ASN A 25 7.22 -17.89 -14.64
C ASN A 25 8.32 -16.89 -15.01
N ILE A 26 8.63 -15.97 -14.10
CA ILE A 26 9.68 -14.97 -14.31
C ILE A 26 11.03 -15.64 -14.16
N ASP A 27 11.93 -15.36 -15.10
CA ASP A 27 13.35 -15.70 -14.98
C ASP A 27 14.02 -14.70 -14.03
N TYR A 28 14.21 -15.12 -12.77
CA TYR A 28 14.80 -14.25 -11.76
C TYR A 28 16.26 -13.87 -12.01
N GLU A 29 16.99 -14.62 -12.83
CA GLU A 29 18.39 -14.30 -13.15
C GLU A 29 18.46 -13.20 -14.23
N ASN A 30 17.39 -13.02 -15.02
CA ASN A 30 17.33 -12.10 -16.16
C ASN A 30 16.11 -11.17 -16.09
N LEU A 31 15.92 -10.50 -14.95
CA LEU A 31 14.89 -9.45 -14.85
C LEU A 31 15.16 -8.34 -15.87
N ASN A 32 14.11 -7.89 -16.56
CA ASN A 32 14.22 -6.68 -17.38
C ASN A 32 14.36 -5.42 -16.49
N ALA A 33 14.71 -4.29 -17.10
CA ALA A 33 14.97 -3.05 -16.36
C ALA A 33 13.76 -2.58 -15.53
N ASP A 34 12.54 -2.72 -16.05
CA ASP A 34 11.33 -2.29 -15.34
C ASP A 34 10.97 -3.21 -14.17
N GLN A 35 11.17 -4.52 -14.32
CA GLN A 35 11.03 -5.50 -13.24
C GLN A 35 12.07 -5.27 -12.14
N ARG A 36 13.30 -4.89 -12.52
CA ARG A 36 14.35 -4.54 -11.56
C ARG A 36 14.03 -3.26 -10.80
N ASN A 37 13.54 -2.23 -11.48
CA ASN A 37 13.00 -1.03 -10.82
C ASN A 37 11.84 -1.38 -9.88
N GLY A 38 11.01 -2.35 -10.28
CA GLY A 38 9.95 -2.93 -9.46
C GLY A 38 10.45 -3.50 -8.15
N LEU A 39 11.49 -4.35 -8.23
CA LEU A 39 12.14 -4.91 -7.05
C LEU A 39 12.73 -3.82 -6.14
N ASP A 40 13.42 -2.85 -6.72
CA ASP A 40 14.01 -1.74 -5.97
C ASP A 40 12.93 -0.92 -5.25
N TYR A 41 11.79 -0.66 -5.92
CA TYR A 41 10.64 -0.01 -5.31
C TYR A 41 10.05 -0.83 -4.15
N VAL A 42 9.82 -2.13 -4.34
CA VAL A 42 9.28 -3.01 -3.29
C VAL A 42 10.21 -3.01 -2.06
N LEU A 43 11.53 -3.06 -2.28
CA LEU A 43 12.49 -2.99 -1.19
C LEU A 43 12.48 -1.61 -0.51
N SER A 44 12.31 -0.52 -1.27
CA SER A 44 12.23 0.84 -0.71
C SER A 44 11.06 1.04 0.25
N CYS A 45 10.01 0.22 0.17
CA CYS A 45 8.88 0.25 1.09
C CYS A 45 9.17 -0.37 2.47
N LEU A 46 10.28 -1.10 2.63
CA LEU A 46 10.71 -1.58 3.94
C LEU A 46 11.25 -0.42 4.79
N THR A 47 11.33 -0.61 6.11
CA THR A 47 12.07 0.33 6.96
C THR A 47 13.55 0.35 6.55
N GLU A 48 14.21 1.50 6.68
CA GLU A 48 15.63 1.69 6.34
C GLU A 48 16.52 0.57 6.91
N ARG A 49 16.32 0.25 8.20
CA ARG A 49 16.99 -0.88 8.86
C ARG A 49 16.80 -2.20 8.12
N ASN A 50 15.57 -2.53 7.72
CA ASN A 50 15.27 -3.79 7.04
C ASN A 50 15.83 -3.80 5.61
N GLN A 51 15.79 -2.66 4.91
CA GLN A 51 16.42 -2.52 3.59
C GLN A 51 17.91 -2.86 3.65
N ILE A 52 18.63 -2.24 4.60
CA ILE A 52 20.06 -2.46 4.79
C ILE A 52 20.35 -3.93 5.07
N LEU A 53 19.60 -4.57 5.97
CA LEU A 53 19.82 -5.98 6.31
C LEU A 53 19.54 -6.92 5.14
N ILE A 54 18.51 -6.63 4.32
CA ILE A 54 18.22 -7.40 3.10
C ILE A 54 19.37 -7.25 2.08
N ARG A 55 19.83 -6.03 1.81
CA ARG A 55 20.96 -5.78 0.89
C ARG A 55 22.24 -6.47 1.37
N GLU A 56 22.57 -6.32 2.64
CA GLU A 56 23.80 -6.92 3.18
C GLU A 56 23.81 -8.45 3.07
N TYR A 57 22.65 -9.08 3.28
CA TYR A 57 22.54 -10.53 3.23
C TYR A 57 22.42 -11.08 1.80
N TYR A 58 21.54 -10.51 0.98
CA TYR A 58 21.21 -11.06 -0.34
C TYR A 58 22.08 -10.50 -1.47
N GLU A 59 22.44 -9.22 -1.42
CA GLU A 59 23.19 -8.52 -2.47
C GLU A 59 24.70 -8.52 -2.19
N ASN A 60 25.11 -8.21 -0.96
CA ASN A 60 26.53 -8.21 -0.56
C ASN A 60 27.03 -9.56 -0.05
N TYR A 61 26.15 -10.57 0.00
CA TYR A 61 26.45 -11.94 0.42
C TYR A 61 27.12 -12.08 1.80
N LYS A 62 26.92 -11.13 2.72
CA LYS A 62 27.44 -11.23 4.08
C LYS A 62 26.68 -12.29 4.86
N SER A 63 27.43 -13.13 5.59
CA SER A 63 26.82 -14.04 6.57
C SER A 63 26.15 -13.25 7.70
N ARG A 64 25.16 -13.87 8.36
CA ARG A 64 24.50 -13.26 9.52
C ARG A 64 25.48 -12.89 10.63
N ARG A 65 26.55 -13.69 10.81
CA ARG A 65 27.65 -13.40 11.75
C ARG A 65 28.44 -12.15 11.37
N GLN A 66 28.76 -11.96 10.09
CA GLN A 66 29.44 -10.74 9.61
C GLN A 66 28.56 -9.49 9.81
N ILE A 67 27.27 -9.59 9.47
CA ILE A 67 26.29 -8.52 9.69
C ILE A 67 26.18 -8.20 11.19
N ALA A 68 26.08 -9.23 12.03
CA ALA A 68 26.02 -9.10 13.49
C ALA A 68 27.23 -8.34 14.04
N GLY A 69 28.44 -8.71 13.60
CA GLY A 69 29.66 -8.00 13.97
C GLY A 69 29.69 -6.55 13.53
N HIS A 70 29.24 -6.25 12.31
CA HIS A 70 29.26 -4.91 11.75
C HIS A 70 28.26 -3.94 12.41
N TYR A 71 27.06 -4.43 12.76
CA TYR A 71 26.00 -3.60 13.35
C TYR A 71 25.87 -3.75 14.87
N HIS A 72 26.83 -4.40 15.53
CA HIS A 72 26.78 -4.69 16.98
C HIS A 72 25.47 -5.36 17.42
N LEU A 73 24.99 -6.30 16.61
CA LEU A 73 23.80 -7.11 16.90
C LEU A 73 24.21 -8.55 17.22
N THR A 74 23.33 -9.33 17.83
CA THR A 74 23.50 -10.79 17.88
C THR A 74 23.10 -11.41 16.53
N GLU A 75 23.71 -12.54 16.17
CA GLU A 75 23.35 -13.28 14.95
C GLU A 75 21.86 -13.66 14.94
N ASN A 76 21.32 -14.05 16.10
CA ASN A 76 19.90 -14.36 16.23
C ASN A 76 19.01 -13.14 15.96
N ARG A 77 19.42 -11.94 16.40
CA ARG A 77 18.68 -10.71 16.13
C ARG A 77 18.69 -10.37 14.63
N VAL A 78 19.83 -10.54 13.95
CA VAL A 78 19.91 -10.37 12.49
C VAL A 78 18.95 -11.33 11.78
N ARG A 79 18.97 -12.62 12.16
CA ARG A 79 18.05 -13.63 11.61
C ARG A 79 16.58 -13.22 11.80
N GLN A 80 16.21 -12.76 12.98
CA GLN A 80 14.84 -12.32 13.27
C GLN A 80 14.43 -11.12 12.42
N CYS A 81 15.31 -10.12 12.26
CA CYS A 81 15.01 -8.94 11.45
C CYS A 81 14.84 -9.31 9.96
N ILE A 82 15.73 -10.13 9.40
CA ILE A 82 15.61 -10.60 8.01
C ILE A 82 14.30 -11.39 7.83
N ALA A 83 14.03 -12.35 8.71
CA ALA A 83 12.80 -13.14 8.63
C ALA A 83 11.53 -12.26 8.77
N HIS A 84 11.56 -11.24 9.62
CA HIS A 84 10.47 -10.28 9.74
C HIS A 84 10.29 -9.45 8.46
N ALA A 85 11.38 -8.96 7.85
CA ALA A 85 11.32 -8.22 6.59
C ALA A 85 10.71 -9.07 5.47
N LEU A 86 11.17 -10.33 5.33
CA LEU A 86 10.63 -11.27 4.34
C LEU A 86 9.15 -11.57 4.57
N ARG A 87 8.73 -11.80 5.83
CA ARG A 87 7.31 -11.98 6.15
C ARG A 87 6.49 -10.74 5.83
N GLY A 88 7.03 -9.54 6.05
CA GLY A 88 6.37 -8.28 5.70
C GLY A 88 6.14 -8.15 4.19
N LEU A 89 7.14 -8.55 3.38
CA LEU A 89 7.00 -8.58 1.92
C LEU A 89 5.97 -9.63 1.47
N LYS A 90 6.06 -10.87 2.00
CA LYS A 90 5.10 -11.94 1.70
C LYS A 90 3.68 -11.67 2.20
N GLY A 91 3.52 -10.87 3.26
CA GLY A 91 2.20 -10.50 3.77
C GLY A 91 1.44 -9.53 2.86
N ASN A 92 2.09 -8.98 1.83
CA ASN A 92 1.49 -8.04 0.90
C ASN A 92 1.79 -8.45 -0.54
N ASN A 93 1.13 -9.52 -1.01
CA ASN A 93 1.31 -10.05 -2.37
C ASN A 93 1.04 -9.01 -3.47
N ARG A 94 0.28 -7.95 -3.19
CA ARG A 94 0.08 -6.85 -4.14
C ARG A 94 1.38 -6.13 -4.51
N MET A 95 2.38 -6.15 -3.62
CA MET A 95 3.70 -5.61 -3.91
C MET A 95 4.43 -6.40 -5.00
N PHE A 96 4.15 -7.70 -5.15
CA PHE A 96 4.80 -8.50 -6.18
C PHE A 96 4.38 -8.08 -7.59
N PHE A 97 3.22 -7.45 -7.79
CA PHE A 97 2.83 -6.92 -9.11
C PHE A 97 3.80 -5.85 -9.63
N TYR A 98 4.45 -5.08 -8.75
CA TYR A 98 5.49 -4.13 -9.16
C TYR A 98 6.72 -4.85 -9.73
N ILE A 99 6.99 -6.09 -9.31
CA ILE A 99 8.07 -6.91 -9.87
C ILE A 99 7.58 -7.66 -11.11
N THR A 100 6.38 -8.25 -11.07
CA THR A 100 5.92 -9.10 -12.18
C THR A 100 5.60 -8.32 -13.43
N ASN A 101 4.90 -7.21 -13.28
CA ASN A 101 4.46 -6.36 -14.37
C ASN A 101 5.52 -5.29 -14.73
N GLY A 102 6.57 -5.18 -13.91
CA GLY A 102 7.48 -4.04 -13.92
C GLY A 102 6.91 -2.84 -13.18
N TYR A 103 7.78 -1.93 -12.73
CA TYR A 103 7.36 -0.76 -11.95
C TYR A 103 6.43 0.14 -12.77
N GLN A 104 6.88 0.59 -13.94
CA GLN A 104 6.10 1.48 -14.80
C GLN A 104 4.85 0.79 -15.31
N GLY A 105 4.98 -0.46 -15.77
CA GLY A 105 3.83 -1.25 -16.23
C GLY A 105 2.75 -1.37 -15.15
N ASN A 106 3.14 -1.60 -13.90
CA ASN A 106 2.20 -1.68 -12.79
C ASN A 106 1.59 -0.32 -12.41
N ILE A 107 2.39 0.76 -12.42
CA ILE A 107 1.89 2.11 -12.15
C ILE A 107 0.86 2.52 -13.20
N GLU A 108 1.16 2.35 -14.49
CA GLU A 108 0.22 2.65 -15.57
C GLU A 108 -1.07 1.83 -15.46
N HIS A 109 -0.95 0.54 -15.14
CA HIS A 109 -2.10 -0.33 -14.91
C HIS A 109 -2.98 0.18 -13.76
N LEU A 110 -2.38 0.45 -12.60
CA LEU A 110 -3.11 0.91 -11.42
C LEU A 110 -3.69 2.32 -11.60
N THR A 111 -3.00 3.23 -12.30
CA THR A 111 -3.52 4.57 -12.60
C THR A 111 -4.74 4.49 -13.51
N ARG A 112 -4.69 3.62 -14.54
CA ARG A 112 -5.84 3.38 -15.41
C ARG A 112 -7.01 2.79 -14.62
N GLN A 113 -6.74 1.75 -13.82
CA GLN A 113 -7.75 1.13 -12.98
C GLN A 113 -8.37 2.14 -12.01
N LEU A 114 -7.57 2.95 -11.32
CA LEU A 114 -8.07 4.00 -10.43
C LEU A 114 -8.98 4.98 -11.18
N THR A 115 -8.56 5.41 -12.37
CA THR A 115 -9.32 6.36 -13.18
C THR A 115 -10.68 5.78 -13.58
N GLU A 116 -10.71 4.50 -13.97
CA GLU A 116 -11.94 3.78 -14.34
C GLU A 116 -12.87 3.60 -13.14
N GLU A 117 -12.34 3.06 -12.03
CA GLU A 117 -13.10 2.80 -10.81
C GLU A 117 -13.65 4.09 -10.19
N GLU A 118 -12.85 5.16 -10.12
CA GLU A 118 -13.32 6.45 -9.62
C GLU A 118 -14.35 7.07 -10.58
N SER A 119 -14.21 6.88 -11.89
CA SER A 119 -15.22 7.35 -12.86
C SER A 119 -16.55 6.64 -12.70
N PHE A 120 -16.53 5.33 -12.50
CA PHE A 120 -17.73 4.54 -12.24
C PHE A 120 -18.38 4.93 -10.90
N TYR A 121 -17.57 5.10 -9.85
CA TYR A 121 -18.04 5.59 -8.55
C TYR A 121 -18.76 6.94 -8.67
N LYS A 122 -18.16 7.89 -9.40
CA LYS A 122 -18.75 9.21 -9.64
C LYS A 122 -20.09 9.12 -10.36
N GLN A 123 -20.22 8.22 -11.33
CA GLN A 123 -21.50 7.99 -12.03
C GLN A 123 -22.57 7.48 -11.08
N ILE A 124 -22.25 6.48 -10.26
CA ILE A 124 -23.17 5.91 -9.25
C ILE A 124 -23.62 6.98 -8.26
N ARG A 125 -22.72 7.86 -7.82
CA ARG A 125 -23.00 8.89 -6.81
C ARG A 125 -23.50 10.22 -7.36
N GLY A 126 -23.66 10.35 -8.68
CA GLY A 126 -24.14 11.58 -9.31
C GLY A 126 -23.14 12.75 -9.25
N ILE A 127 -21.85 12.46 -9.20
CA ILE A 127 -20.77 13.45 -9.15
C ILE A 127 -20.48 13.92 -10.57
N CYS A 128 -21.19 14.97 -11.00
CA CYS A 128 -21.21 15.40 -12.41
C CYS A 128 -20.30 16.59 -12.74
N SER A 129 -19.74 17.28 -11.74
CA SER A 129 -19.09 18.56 -11.95
C SER A 129 -17.97 18.83 -10.93
N SER A 130 -17.04 19.71 -11.30
CA SER A 130 -15.85 20.03 -10.48
C SER A 130 -16.17 20.85 -9.22
N ASP A 131 -17.33 21.49 -9.17
CA ASP A 131 -17.89 22.17 -8.00
C ASP A 131 -18.57 21.22 -7.01
N HIS A 132 -18.74 19.93 -7.37
CA HIS A 132 -19.28 18.94 -6.45
C HIS A 132 -18.42 18.82 -5.19
N LEU A 133 -19.07 18.66 -4.03
CA LEU A 133 -18.46 18.56 -2.69
C LEU A 133 -17.27 17.60 -2.62
N PHE A 134 -17.33 16.49 -3.36
CA PHE A 134 -16.26 15.49 -3.49
C PHE A 134 -14.87 16.10 -3.83
N TYR A 135 -14.85 17.16 -4.65
CA TYR A 135 -13.63 17.85 -5.07
C TYR A 135 -13.24 19.02 -4.17
N GLN A 136 -14.10 19.40 -3.22
CA GLN A 136 -13.92 20.57 -2.39
C GLN A 136 -13.05 20.28 -1.16
N ASP A 137 -12.68 21.35 -0.46
CA ASP A 137 -12.01 21.28 0.82
C ASP A 137 -12.95 20.70 1.90
N ILE A 138 -12.37 20.01 2.89
CA ILE A 138 -13.08 19.48 4.05
C ILE A 138 -13.88 20.55 4.84
N TYR A 139 -13.62 21.85 4.68
CA TYR A 139 -14.44 22.89 5.31
C TYR A 139 -15.89 22.89 4.84
N GLU A 140 -16.16 22.49 3.59
CA GLU A 140 -17.52 22.46 3.04
C GLU A 140 -18.41 21.45 3.78
N LEU A 141 -17.83 20.43 4.42
CA LEU A 141 -18.55 19.47 5.27
C LEU A 141 -19.03 20.08 6.60
N SER A 142 -18.63 21.31 6.93
CA SER A 142 -19.09 22.06 8.11
C SER A 142 -18.94 21.29 9.44
N PHE A 143 -17.87 20.50 9.57
CA PHE A 143 -17.61 19.75 10.79
C PHE A 143 -17.28 20.65 12.00
N PRO A 144 -17.53 20.19 13.24
CA PRO A 144 -17.04 20.85 14.43
C PRO A 144 -15.52 21.06 14.39
N MET A 145 -15.04 22.19 14.93
CA MET A 145 -13.62 22.59 14.89
C MET A 145 -12.65 21.50 15.39
N ARG A 146 -13.10 20.67 16.34
CA ARG A 146 -12.33 19.51 16.83
C ARG A 146 -11.98 18.52 15.71
N ILE A 147 -12.96 18.16 14.88
CA ILE A 147 -12.78 17.22 13.76
C ILE A 147 -11.86 17.87 12.73
N TYR A 148 -12.19 19.09 12.32
CA TYR A 148 -11.40 19.84 11.35
C TYR A 148 -9.91 19.94 11.74
N ARG A 149 -9.60 20.31 13.00
CA ARG A 149 -8.22 20.37 13.49
C ARG A 149 -7.51 19.02 13.39
N ALA A 150 -8.21 17.94 13.71
CA ALA A 150 -7.65 16.60 13.59
C ALA A 150 -7.37 16.25 12.13
N LEU A 151 -8.30 16.52 11.21
CA LEU A 151 -8.09 16.27 9.77
C LEU A 151 -6.88 17.04 9.22
N LYS A 152 -6.77 18.33 9.56
CA LYS A 152 -5.63 19.18 9.16
C LYS A 152 -4.29 18.66 9.67
N ILE A 153 -4.21 18.23 10.94
CA ILE A 153 -2.97 17.67 11.52
C ILE A 153 -2.55 16.38 10.79
N ASN A 154 -3.52 15.62 10.26
CA ASN A 154 -3.26 14.42 9.48
C ASN A 154 -3.13 14.69 7.97
N GLN A 155 -3.01 15.97 7.56
CA GLN A 155 -2.86 16.40 6.16
C GLN A 155 -3.97 15.89 5.24
N ILE A 156 -5.21 15.89 5.75
CA ILE A 156 -6.41 15.62 4.97
C ILE A 156 -7.03 16.98 4.65
N HIS A 157 -7.07 17.32 3.37
CA HIS A 157 -7.46 18.63 2.86
C HIS A 157 -8.74 18.57 2.03
N THR A 158 -8.95 17.49 1.28
CA THR A 158 -10.14 17.37 0.41
C THR A 158 -11.12 16.32 0.91
N VAL A 159 -12.38 16.44 0.49
CA VAL A 159 -13.41 15.44 0.79
C VAL A 159 -13.07 14.08 0.19
N ARG A 160 -12.53 14.02 -1.03
CA ARG A 160 -11.99 12.79 -1.64
C ARG A 160 -10.94 12.11 -0.76
N GLU A 161 -9.97 12.86 -0.24
CA GLU A 161 -8.95 12.31 0.66
C GLU A 161 -9.55 11.78 1.96
N LEU A 162 -10.52 12.50 2.53
CA LEU A 162 -11.22 12.06 3.73
C LEU A 162 -11.96 10.74 3.49
N LEU A 163 -12.68 10.63 2.38
CA LEU A 163 -13.39 9.41 1.99
C LEU A 163 -12.41 8.23 1.89
N ILE A 164 -11.33 8.38 1.13
CA ILE A 164 -10.29 7.36 0.96
C ILE A 164 -9.70 6.96 2.31
N ARG A 165 -9.29 7.91 3.14
CA ARG A 165 -8.72 7.63 4.46
C ARG A 165 -9.68 6.88 5.38
N THR A 166 -10.96 7.22 5.31
CA THR A 166 -12.02 6.60 6.11
C THR A 166 -12.26 5.16 5.65
N CYS A 167 -12.46 4.94 4.35
CA CYS A 167 -12.66 3.62 3.77
C CYS A 167 -11.44 2.71 3.89
N ALA A 168 -10.22 3.27 3.91
CA ALA A 168 -9.00 2.51 4.14
C ALA A 168 -8.87 1.95 5.57
N GLY A 169 -9.73 2.40 6.51
CA GLY A 169 -9.60 2.10 7.93
C GLY A 169 -8.36 2.74 8.57
N CYS A 170 -7.77 3.77 7.94
CA CYS A 170 -6.57 4.40 8.46
C CYS A 170 -6.86 5.10 9.79
N ARG A 171 -5.97 4.92 10.78
CA ARG A 171 -6.06 5.66 12.04
C ARG A 171 -5.76 7.14 11.82
N ILE A 172 -6.79 7.98 11.90
CA ILE A 172 -6.65 9.43 11.96
C ILE A 172 -6.35 9.82 13.41
N ARG A 173 -5.17 10.40 13.66
CA ARG A 173 -4.76 10.82 15.00
C ARG A 173 -5.69 11.90 15.54
N ASN A 174 -5.92 11.91 16.85
CA ASN A 174 -6.76 12.89 17.56
C ASN A 174 -8.26 12.85 17.22
N LEU A 175 -8.74 11.81 16.53
CA LEU A 175 -10.16 11.50 16.38
C LEU A 175 -10.59 10.37 17.33
N GLY A 176 -11.59 10.66 18.16
CA GLY A 176 -12.29 9.65 18.96
C GLY A 176 -13.47 9.05 18.20
N ASP A 177 -14.10 8.02 18.74
CA ASP A 177 -15.11 7.24 18.02
C ASP A 177 -16.37 8.04 17.68
N ILE A 178 -16.79 8.97 18.57
CA ILE A 178 -17.89 9.89 18.29
C ILE A 178 -17.59 10.73 17.04
N SER A 179 -16.37 11.27 16.93
CA SER A 179 -15.99 12.09 15.78
C SER A 179 -15.87 11.26 14.49
N LYS A 180 -15.47 9.99 14.58
CA LYS A 180 -15.48 9.08 13.43
C LYS A 180 -16.91 8.79 12.97
N ALA A 181 -17.82 8.53 13.90
CA ALA A 181 -19.23 8.32 13.59
C ALA A 181 -19.84 9.55 12.90
N GLN A 182 -19.52 10.76 13.36
CA GLN A 182 -19.96 12.01 12.71
C GLN A 182 -19.40 12.17 11.30
N ILE A 183 -18.16 11.76 11.04
CA ILE A 183 -17.59 11.75 9.68
C ILE A 183 -18.37 10.79 8.80
N LEU A 184 -18.60 9.56 9.26
CA LEU A 184 -19.33 8.54 8.51
C LEU A 184 -20.75 9.00 8.18
N GLU A 185 -21.48 9.46 9.19
CA GLU A 185 -22.84 10.00 9.04
C GLU A 185 -22.87 11.12 8.00
N LYS A 186 -21.94 12.08 8.08
CA LYS A 186 -21.88 13.19 7.13
C LYS A 186 -21.55 12.70 5.71
N LEU A 187 -20.59 11.80 5.53
CA LEU A 187 -20.27 11.25 4.21
C LEU A 187 -21.44 10.44 3.62
N THR A 188 -22.21 9.75 4.45
CA THR A 188 -23.44 9.04 4.02
C THR A 188 -24.54 10.03 3.64
N MET A 189 -24.78 11.07 4.45
CA MET A 189 -25.78 12.11 4.17
C MET A 189 -25.52 12.84 2.85
N GLU A 190 -24.25 13.07 2.51
CA GLU A 190 -23.83 13.71 1.26
C GLU A 190 -23.76 12.72 0.07
N ASN A 191 -24.29 11.50 0.23
CA ASN A 191 -24.26 10.43 -0.78
C ASN A 191 -22.84 10.09 -1.29
N LEU A 192 -21.82 10.19 -0.42
CA LEU A 192 -20.44 9.80 -0.75
C LEU A 192 -20.10 8.40 -0.22
N LEU A 193 -20.71 7.99 0.89
CA LEU A 193 -20.51 6.67 1.48
C LEU A 193 -21.83 5.86 1.45
N PRO A 194 -21.84 4.61 0.95
CA PRO A 194 -23.00 3.74 1.05
C PRO A 194 -23.42 3.53 2.52
N ILE A 195 -24.72 3.44 2.78
CA ILE A 195 -25.29 3.34 4.15
C ILE A 195 -24.77 2.11 4.90
N HIS A 196 -24.56 0.99 4.19
CA HIS A 196 -24.10 -0.28 4.75
C HIS A 196 -22.65 -0.61 4.38
N PHE A 197 -21.83 0.41 4.12
CA PHE A 197 -20.43 0.17 3.78
C PHE A 197 -19.63 -0.34 4.98
N GLU A 198 -19.12 -1.57 4.87
CA GLU A 198 -18.23 -2.14 5.88
C GLU A 198 -16.78 -1.70 5.64
N ILE A 199 -16.18 -1.08 6.66
CA ILE A 199 -14.78 -0.66 6.60
C ILE A 199 -13.89 -1.85 6.94
N GLU A 200 -13.25 -2.40 5.92
CA GLU A 200 -12.19 -3.39 6.05
C GLU A 200 -10.81 -2.72 5.96
N PRO A 201 -10.04 -2.65 7.06
CA PRO A 201 -8.76 -1.95 7.06
C PRO A 201 -7.78 -2.55 6.05
N LEU A 202 -7.20 -1.69 5.22
CA LEU A 202 -6.15 -2.09 4.28
C LEU A 202 -4.78 -2.10 4.96
N PRO A 203 -3.83 -2.95 4.52
CA PRO A 203 -2.49 -2.99 5.10
C PRO A 203 -1.78 -1.63 5.08
N ASP A 204 -1.16 -1.25 6.20
CA ASP A 204 -0.38 -0.01 6.31
C ASP A 204 0.85 0.01 5.38
N SER A 205 1.30 -1.15 4.91
CA SER A 205 2.38 -1.29 3.93
C SER A 205 1.93 -1.14 2.48
N LEU A 206 0.63 -1.07 2.21
CA LEU A 206 0.10 -0.97 0.84
C LEU A 206 0.34 0.43 0.27
N PRO A 207 0.93 0.57 -0.94
CA PRO A 207 1.12 1.87 -1.58
C PRO A 207 -0.18 2.61 -1.80
N GLN A 208 -0.10 3.94 -1.83
CA GLN A 208 -1.27 4.81 -1.95
C GLN A 208 -2.12 4.47 -3.18
N LEU A 209 -1.50 4.33 -4.36
CA LEU A 209 -2.23 4.05 -5.60
C LEU A 209 -3.03 2.73 -5.52
N ASN A 210 -2.44 1.68 -4.92
CA ASN A 210 -3.15 0.42 -4.67
C ASN A 210 -4.31 0.59 -3.70
N ARG A 211 -4.17 1.43 -2.67
CA ARG A 211 -5.27 1.71 -1.72
C ARG A 211 -6.41 2.42 -2.41
N GLU A 212 -6.12 3.47 -3.17
CA GLU A 212 -7.15 4.26 -3.85
C GLU A 212 -7.94 3.40 -4.83
N ALA A 213 -7.25 2.65 -5.69
CA ALA A 213 -7.91 1.73 -6.64
C ALA A 213 -8.75 0.67 -5.91
N GLU A 214 -8.27 0.12 -4.79
CA GLU A 214 -9.03 -0.82 -3.98
C GLU A 214 -10.31 -0.22 -3.41
N ILE A 215 -10.21 0.99 -2.87
CA ILE A 215 -11.31 1.64 -2.17
C ILE A 215 -12.43 1.96 -3.14
N PHE A 216 -12.12 2.54 -4.31
CA PHE A 216 -13.16 2.80 -5.30
C PHE A 216 -13.79 1.52 -5.82
N ARG A 217 -12.99 0.47 -6.09
CA ARG A 217 -13.54 -0.84 -6.44
C ARG A 217 -14.49 -1.40 -5.38
N LYS A 218 -14.16 -1.26 -4.09
CA LYS A 218 -15.05 -1.68 -2.99
C LYS A 218 -16.30 -0.82 -2.92
N LEU A 219 -16.18 0.51 -3.03
CA LEU A 219 -17.32 1.44 -3.05
C LEU A 219 -18.28 1.16 -4.20
N ASN A 220 -17.75 0.71 -5.34
CA ASN A 220 -18.51 0.32 -6.53
C ASN A 220 -19.21 -1.04 -6.40
N SER A 221 -18.72 -1.91 -5.50
CA SER A 221 -19.30 -3.24 -5.25
C SER A 221 -20.46 -3.24 -4.26
N CYS A 222 -20.70 -2.12 -3.57
CA CYS A 222 -21.83 -1.99 -2.66
C CYS A 222 -23.06 -1.50 -3.43
N ASP A 223 -24.14 -2.29 -3.37
CA ASP A 223 -25.45 -1.90 -3.90
C ASP A 223 -25.95 -0.60 -3.23
N ILE A 224 -26.75 0.17 -3.98
CA ILE A 224 -27.34 1.45 -3.55
C ILE A 224 -28.45 1.21 -2.52
#